data_AF-A0A1G7AYX6-F1
#
_entry.id   AF-A0A1G7AYX6-F1
#
_cell.length_a   1.000
_cell.length_b   1.000
_cell.length_c   1.000
_cell.angle_alpha   90.00
_cell.angle_beta   90.00
_cell.angle_gamma   90.00
#
_symmetry.space_group_name_H-M   'P 1'
#
loop_
_entity.id
_entity.type
_entity.pdbx_description
1 polymer ?
#
loop_
_entity_poly.entity_id
_entity_poly.type
_entity_poly.pdbx_seq_one_letter_code
_entity_poly.pdbx_strand_id
1 'polypeptide(L)'
;MATRSRPSSSTPRQRGRRRADADLDMRERLLASATQLFGEQGIAATTMAQIAEAAGVTSAMVHYYFTNREKLLDAVVEERIARSIAFVWESVESDVAQDAHALVEELIARLFDVTSRMPWLPPLWLREIVNEGGLLRERMLKRLPVEQLQRFAARVGEAQRNGAVNAELEAPLLFISILALVMLPLATSKLWQSTRGFPKIEREALQRHVSALLRAALRPAPQEKRAASSKGDAS
;
A
#
# COMPACT_ATOMS: atom_id res chain seq x y z
N MET A 1 17.99 -69.60 13.77
CA MET A 1 17.27 -68.97 14.90
C MET A 1 17.95 -67.64 15.22
N ALA A 2 17.15 -66.61 15.54
CA ALA A 2 17.51 -65.31 16.12
C ALA A 2 18.15 -64.23 15.21
N THR A 3 17.24 -63.49 14.58
CA THR A 3 17.22 -62.03 14.37
C THR A 3 18.04 -61.17 15.35
N ARG A 4 18.69 -60.12 14.85
CA ARG A 4 18.74 -58.83 15.56
C ARG A 4 18.66 -57.65 14.59
N SER A 5 17.51 -56.99 14.64
CA SER A 5 17.14 -55.77 13.92
C SER A 5 17.99 -54.58 14.36
N ARG A 6 18.35 -53.72 13.39
CA ARG A 6 18.91 -52.38 13.62
C ARG A 6 17.86 -51.48 14.29
N PRO A 7 18.22 -50.62 15.26
CA PRO A 7 17.33 -49.54 15.67
C PRO A 7 17.36 -48.45 14.60
N SER A 8 16.18 -48.06 14.12
CA SER A 8 15.98 -46.91 13.24
C SER A 8 16.17 -45.61 14.03
N SER A 9 17.15 -44.80 13.66
CA SER A 9 17.31 -43.44 14.15
C SER A 9 16.26 -42.51 13.54
N SER A 10 15.24 -42.12 14.30
CA SER A 10 14.33 -41.03 13.91
C SER A 10 15.07 -39.69 14.03
N THR A 11 15.21 -38.99 12.91
CA THR A 11 16.05 -37.80 12.75
C THR A 11 15.50 -36.56 13.50
N PRO A 12 16.29 -35.85 14.33
CA PRO A 12 15.85 -34.67 15.11
C PRO A 12 15.41 -33.45 14.28
N ARG A 13 15.81 -33.39 13.00
CA ARG A 13 15.62 -32.23 12.12
C ARG A 13 14.17 -31.93 11.78
N GLN A 14 13.29 -32.94 11.73
CA GLN A 14 11.90 -32.77 11.31
C GLN A 14 11.02 -32.12 12.41
N ARG A 15 11.33 -32.35 13.69
CA ARG A 15 10.60 -31.74 14.82
C ARG A 15 10.97 -30.26 15.02
N GLY A 16 12.22 -29.88 14.77
CA GLY A 16 12.67 -28.48 14.87
C GLY A 16 12.00 -27.57 13.84
N ARG A 17 11.92 -28.01 12.59
CA ARG A 17 11.27 -27.24 11.51
C ARG A 17 9.78 -27.02 11.78
N ARG A 18 9.02 -28.06 12.16
CA ARG A 18 7.58 -27.92 12.46
C ARG A 18 7.27 -26.94 13.60
N ARG A 19 8.16 -26.82 14.59
CA ARG A 19 8.00 -25.85 15.69
C ARG A 19 8.27 -24.43 15.23
N ALA A 20 9.30 -24.22 14.40
CA ALA A 20 9.58 -22.91 13.82
C ALA A 20 8.46 -22.45 12.88
N ASP A 21 7.91 -23.36 12.06
CA ASP A 21 6.77 -23.05 11.18
C ASP A 21 5.55 -22.61 12.00
N ALA A 22 5.19 -23.36 13.07
CA ALA A 22 4.08 -23.01 13.95
C ALA A 22 4.27 -21.68 14.72
N ASP A 23 5.52 -21.34 15.07
CA ASP A 23 5.88 -20.09 15.73
C ASP A 23 5.71 -18.88 14.81
N LEU A 24 6.15 -19.02 13.54
CA LEU A 24 5.95 -18.02 12.49
C LEU A 24 4.46 -17.80 12.20
N ASP A 25 3.69 -18.88 12.09
CA ASP A 25 2.24 -18.83 11.87
C ASP A 25 1.53 -18.07 13.01
N MET A 26 1.97 -18.28 14.26
CA MET A 26 1.38 -17.60 15.42
C MET A 26 1.70 -16.11 15.42
N ARG A 27 2.95 -15.74 15.18
CA ARG A 27 3.37 -14.35 15.07
C ARG A 27 2.63 -13.63 13.95
N GLU A 28 2.42 -14.31 12.82
CA GLU A 28 1.66 -13.77 11.70
C GLU A 28 0.18 -13.54 12.07
N ARG A 29 -0.44 -14.50 12.75
CA ARG A 29 -1.82 -14.41 13.23
C ARG A 29 -2.03 -13.23 14.17
N LEU A 30 -1.08 -12.97 15.07
CA LEU A 30 -1.10 -11.81 15.97
C LEU A 30 -1.02 -10.49 15.20
N LEU A 31 -0.12 -10.37 14.22
CA LEU A 31 -0.02 -9.18 13.37
C LEU A 31 -1.28 -8.95 12.53
N ALA A 32 -1.87 -10.02 11.99
CA ALA A 32 -3.11 -9.93 11.23
C ALA A 32 -4.27 -9.43 12.12
N SER A 33 -4.40 -9.99 13.33
CA SER A 33 -5.42 -9.57 14.29
C SER A 33 -5.22 -8.12 14.73
N ALA A 34 -3.99 -7.71 14.99
CA ALA A 34 -3.64 -6.33 15.35
C ALA A 34 -4.01 -5.33 14.23
N THR A 35 -3.57 -5.59 13.00
CA THR A 35 -3.83 -4.69 11.86
C THR A 35 -5.31 -4.57 11.53
N GLN A 36 -6.07 -5.66 11.64
CA GLN A 36 -7.53 -5.62 11.49
C GLN A 36 -8.17 -4.71 12.54
N LEU A 37 -7.88 -4.93 13.83
CA LEU A 37 -8.42 -4.10 14.91
C LEU A 37 -8.01 -2.62 14.77
N PHE A 38 -6.76 -2.35 14.42
CA PHE A 38 -6.30 -0.99 14.16
C PHE A 38 -7.07 -0.33 13.01
N GLY A 39 -7.35 -1.04 11.92
CA GLY A 39 -8.16 -0.53 10.82
C GLY A 39 -9.62 -0.29 11.20
N GLU A 40 -10.19 -1.11 12.08
CA GLU A 40 -11.60 -1.04 12.48
C GLU A 40 -11.86 0.10 13.47
N GLN A 41 -11.10 0.16 14.56
CA GLN A 41 -11.36 1.08 15.69
C GLN A 41 -10.21 2.05 16.00
N GLY A 42 -9.10 1.98 15.25
CA GLY A 42 -7.92 2.82 15.46
C GLY A 42 -6.92 2.21 16.45
N ILE A 43 -5.71 2.76 16.49
CA ILE A 43 -4.66 2.25 17.36
C ILE A 43 -5.02 2.55 18.81
N ALA A 44 -5.26 3.80 19.17
CA ALA A 44 -5.48 4.21 20.56
C ALA A 44 -6.57 3.40 21.30
N ALA A 45 -7.64 2.99 20.61
CA ALA A 45 -8.74 2.21 21.17
C ALA A 45 -8.47 0.69 21.27
N THR A 46 -7.35 0.20 20.73
CA THR A 46 -7.02 -1.23 20.68
C THR A 46 -6.00 -1.61 21.75
N THR A 47 -6.30 -2.58 22.60
CA THR A 47 -5.44 -3.07 23.68
C THR A 47 -4.73 -4.38 23.30
N MET A 48 -3.62 -4.71 23.98
CA MET A 48 -2.94 -6.01 23.78
C MET A 48 -3.85 -7.19 24.14
N ALA A 49 -4.75 -7.02 25.12
CA ALA A 49 -5.72 -8.04 25.50
C ALA A 49 -6.73 -8.33 24.38
N GLN A 50 -7.28 -7.29 23.72
CA GLN A 50 -8.18 -7.46 22.58
C GLN A 50 -7.49 -8.17 21.40
N ILE A 51 -6.20 -7.88 21.18
CA ILE A 51 -5.43 -8.57 20.14
C ILE A 51 -5.24 -10.05 20.48
N ALA A 52 -4.95 -10.37 21.75
CA ALA A 52 -4.83 -11.74 22.23
C ALA A 52 -6.14 -12.52 22.04
N GLU A 53 -7.26 -11.91 22.43
CA GLU A 53 -8.61 -12.46 22.30
C GLU A 53 -8.96 -12.71 20.83
N ALA A 54 -8.77 -11.72 19.96
CA ALA A 54 -9.01 -11.86 18.51
C ALA A 54 -8.15 -12.96 17.87
N ALA A 55 -6.91 -13.11 18.35
CA ALA A 55 -6.01 -14.17 17.90
C ALA A 55 -6.27 -15.53 18.58
N GLY A 56 -7.18 -15.61 19.56
CA GLY A 56 -7.48 -16.84 20.30
C GLY A 56 -6.32 -17.35 21.16
N VAL A 57 -5.51 -16.43 21.71
CA VAL A 57 -4.35 -16.74 22.55
C VAL A 57 -4.36 -15.97 23.87
N THR A 58 -3.46 -16.33 24.78
CA THR A 58 -3.30 -15.62 26.05
C THR A 58 -2.53 -14.30 25.86
N SER A 59 -2.77 -13.33 26.75
CA SER A 59 -2.01 -12.07 26.76
C SER A 59 -0.49 -12.30 26.88
N ALA A 60 -0.08 -13.31 27.65
CA ALA A 60 1.32 -13.70 27.78
C ALA A 60 1.95 -14.10 26.42
N MET A 61 1.18 -14.74 25.53
CA MET A 61 1.65 -15.09 24.19
C MET A 61 1.88 -13.83 23.34
N VAL A 62 1.04 -12.80 23.46
CA VAL A 62 1.26 -11.54 22.75
C VAL A 62 2.56 -10.88 23.21
N HIS A 63 2.79 -10.83 24.52
CA HIS A 63 4.02 -10.26 25.09
C HIS A 63 5.29 -11.05 24.75
N TYR A 64 5.16 -12.36 24.51
CA TYR A 64 6.26 -13.20 24.02
C TYR A 64 6.74 -12.75 22.63
N TYR A 65 5.82 -12.50 21.69
CA TYR A 65 6.19 -12.05 20.33
C TYR A 65 6.42 -10.53 20.23
N PHE A 66 5.69 -9.75 21.00
CA PHE A 66 5.73 -8.29 21.00
C PHE A 66 5.84 -7.80 22.44
N THR A 67 7.08 -7.55 22.86
CA THR A 67 7.41 -7.17 24.24
C THR A 67 6.53 -6.05 24.77
N ASN A 68 6.21 -5.08 23.91
CA ASN A 68 5.30 -3.98 24.21
C ASN A 68 4.55 -3.51 22.95
N ARG A 69 3.64 -2.57 23.16
CA ARG A 69 2.85 -1.94 22.10
C ARG A 69 3.70 -1.30 21.01
N GLU A 70 4.76 -0.58 21.38
CA GLU A 70 5.63 0.10 20.41
C GLU A 70 6.30 -0.90 19.46
N LYS A 71 6.76 -2.05 19.98
CA LYS A 71 7.33 -3.12 19.16
C LYS A 71 6.32 -3.78 18.23
N LEU A 72 5.05 -3.86 18.63
CA LEU A 72 4.00 -4.29 17.71
C LEU A 72 3.77 -3.25 16.60
N LEU A 73 3.73 -1.95 16.93
CA LEU A 73 3.56 -0.89 15.93
C LEU A 73 4.73 -0.85 14.94
N ASP A 74 5.96 -0.99 15.44
CA ASP A 74 7.15 -1.11 14.60
C ASP A 74 7.01 -2.32 13.66
N ALA A 75 6.62 -3.49 14.17
CA ALA A 75 6.41 -4.69 13.35
C ALA A 75 5.31 -4.52 12.29
N VAL A 76 4.20 -3.85 12.61
CA VAL A 76 3.14 -3.54 11.63
C VAL A 76 3.69 -2.67 10.49
N VAL A 77 4.47 -1.65 10.83
CA VAL A 77 5.11 -0.77 9.85
C VAL A 77 6.09 -1.54 8.97
N GLU A 78 7.03 -2.27 9.57
CA GLU A 78 8.12 -2.93 8.84
C GLU A 78 7.63 -4.12 8.01
N GLU A 79 6.69 -4.89 8.52
CA GLU A 79 6.34 -6.18 7.93
C GLU A 79 5.09 -6.16 7.06
N ARG A 80 4.22 -5.17 7.27
CA ARG A 80 2.99 -5.02 6.47
C ARG A 80 3.09 -3.80 5.57
N ILE A 81 3.29 -2.62 6.15
CA ILE A 81 3.19 -1.37 5.38
C ILE A 81 4.41 -1.19 4.47
N ALA A 82 5.63 -1.33 4.99
CA ALA A 82 6.85 -1.14 4.22
C ALA A 82 6.97 -2.15 3.06
N ARG A 83 6.61 -3.42 3.28
CA ARG A 83 6.54 -4.42 2.19
C ARG A 83 5.56 -4.04 1.09
N SER A 84 4.44 -3.43 1.48
CA SER A 84 3.42 -3.01 0.52
C SER A 84 3.84 -1.75 -0.24
N ILE A 85 4.56 -0.85 0.41
CA ILE A 85 5.22 0.29 -0.26
C ILE A 85 6.22 -0.25 -1.28
N ALA A 86 7.12 -1.16 -0.90
CA ALA A 86 8.07 -1.77 -1.82
C ALA A 86 7.38 -2.43 -3.03
N PHE A 87 6.31 -3.19 -2.79
CA PHE A 87 5.51 -3.78 -3.86
C PHE A 87 4.89 -2.72 -4.79
N VAL A 88 4.36 -1.61 -4.29
CA VAL A 88 3.78 -0.56 -5.14
C VAL A 88 4.83 0.08 -6.04
N TRP A 89 6.06 0.23 -5.55
CA TRP A 89 7.12 0.97 -6.23
C TRP A 89 8.07 0.11 -7.09
N GLU A 90 8.01 -1.21 -7.01
CA GLU A 90 8.90 -2.11 -7.78
C GLU A 90 8.83 -1.87 -9.31
N SER A 91 7.69 -1.45 -9.87
CA SER A 91 7.61 -1.09 -11.30
C SER A 91 8.41 0.15 -11.68
N VAL A 92 8.59 1.08 -10.73
CA VAL A 92 9.36 2.31 -10.92
C VAL A 92 10.86 2.04 -10.85
N GLU A 93 11.27 0.96 -10.20
CA GLU A 93 12.67 0.53 -10.07
C GLU A 93 13.22 -0.12 -11.35
N SER A 94 12.35 -0.52 -12.28
CA SER A 94 12.80 -1.09 -13.55
C SER A 94 13.49 -0.04 -14.42
N ASP A 95 14.72 -0.33 -14.84
CA ASP A 95 15.49 0.47 -15.81
C ASP A 95 14.96 0.32 -17.26
N VAL A 96 13.95 -0.52 -17.47
CA VAL A 96 13.28 -0.62 -18.77
C VAL A 96 12.47 0.67 -18.96
N ALA A 97 12.72 1.37 -20.07
CA ALA A 97 11.94 2.53 -20.47
C ALA A 97 10.48 2.10 -20.70
N GLN A 98 9.63 2.23 -19.68
CA GLN A 98 8.19 2.09 -19.84
C GLN A 98 7.58 3.45 -20.14
N ASP A 99 6.62 3.43 -21.06
CA ASP A 99 5.71 4.52 -21.32
C ASP A 99 5.09 5.07 -20.01
N ALA A 100 4.95 6.40 -19.92
CA ALA A 100 4.49 7.06 -18.71
C ALA A 100 3.02 6.74 -18.39
N HIS A 101 2.17 6.50 -19.41
CA HIS A 101 0.78 6.08 -19.17
C HIS A 101 0.76 4.67 -18.58
N ALA A 102 1.56 3.75 -19.12
CA ALA A 102 1.70 2.41 -18.57
C ALA A 102 2.22 2.42 -17.13
N LEU A 103 3.20 3.28 -16.81
CA LEU A 103 3.73 3.44 -15.46
C LEU A 103 2.64 3.88 -14.47
N VAL A 104 1.80 4.85 -14.85
CA VAL A 104 0.71 5.35 -14.01
C VAL A 104 -0.37 4.28 -13.83
N GLU A 105 -0.79 3.60 -14.90
CA GLU A 105 -1.80 2.53 -14.82
C GLU A 105 -1.33 1.35 -13.96
N GLU A 106 -0.05 0.97 -14.06
CA GLU A 106 0.55 -0.07 -13.21
C GLU A 106 0.56 0.36 -11.73
N LEU A 107 0.89 1.63 -11.45
CA LEU A 107 0.89 2.15 -10.08
C LEU A 107 -0.52 2.15 -9.46
N ILE A 108 -1.53 2.52 -10.25
CA ILE A 108 -2.95 2.43 -9.86
C ILE A 108 -3.30 0.97 -9.56
N ALA A 109 -2.99 0.05 -10.47
CA ALA A 109 -3.29 -1.37 -10.31
C ALA A 109 -2.65 -1.95 -9.03
N ARG A 110 -1.36 -1.68 -8.80
CA ARG A 110 -0.64 -2.13 -7.59
C ARG A 110 -1.22 -1.55 -6.30
N LEU A 111 -1.66 -0.29 -6.29
CA LEU A 111 -2.37 0.29 -5.14
C LEU A 111 -3.71 -0.39 -4.88
N PHE A 112 -4.47 -0.74 -5.92
CA PHE A 112 -5.71 -1.51 -5.78
C PHE A 112 -5.45 -2.94 -5.29
N ASP A 113 -4.39 -3.60 -5.74
CA ASP A 113 -3.96 -4.90 -5.24
C ASP A 113 -3.62 -4.86 -3.75
N VAL A 114 -2.83 -3.87 -3.33
CA VAL A 114 -2.46 -3.65 -1.93
C VAL A 114 -3.70 -3.47 -1.07
N THR A 115 -4.60 -2.58 -1.47
CA THR A 115 -5.81 -2.30 -0.69
C THR A 115 -6.82 -3.44 -0.73
N SER A 116 -6.72 -4.36 -1.69
CA SER A 116 -7.53 -5.59 -1.74
C SER A 116 -7.01 -6.65 -0.78
N ARG A 117 -5.68 -6.82 -0.71
CA ARG A 117 -5.02 -7.75 0.22
C ARG A 117 -5.07 -7.25 1.66
N MET A 118 -5.12 -5.93 1.86
CA MET A 118 -5.16 -5.28 3.17
C MET A 118 -6.32 -4.27 3.27
N PRO A 119 -7.57 -4.74 3.42
CA PRO A 119 -8.74 -3.86 3.53
C PRO A 119 -8.71 -2.92 4.75
N TRP A 120 -7.92 -3.25 5.78
CA TRP A 120 -7.70 -2.42 6.96
C TRP A 120 -6.80 -1.21 6.69
N LEU A 121 -6.03 -1.19 5.60
CA LEU A 121 -5.02 -0.15 5.36
C LEU A 121 -5.62 1.24 5.07
N PRO A 122 -6.62 1.41 4.19
CA PRO A 122 -7.20 2.73 3.92
C PRO A 122 -7.73 3.48 5.16
N PRO A 123 -8.60 2.89 6.01
CA PRO A 123 -9.08 3.59 7.20
C PRO A 123 -7.96 3.84 8.22
N LEU A 124 -6.97 2.94 8.34
CA LEU A 124 -5.81 3.14 9.20
C LEU A 124 -4.93 4.30 8.71
N TRP A 125 -4.67 4.38 7.41
CA TRP A 125 -3.90 5.46 6.79
C TRP A 125 -4.52 6.82 7.09
N LEU A 126 -5.84 6.95 6.92
CA LEU A 126 -6.56 8.19 7.20
C LEU A 126 -6.43 8.60 8.68
N ARG A 127 -6.59 7.65 9.60
CA ARG A 127 -6.60 7.92 11.05
C ARG A 127 -5.22 8.15 11.66
N GLU A 128 -4.22 7.39 11.23
CA GLU A 128 -2.94 7.30 11.94
C GLU A 128 -1.77 7.94 11.19
N ILE A 129 -1.95 8.27 9.90
CA ILE A 129 -0.89 8.84 9.06
C ILE A 129 -1.30 10.24 8.60
N VAL A 130 -2.51 10.40 8.06
CA VAL A 130 -2.98 11.69 7.52
C VAL A 130 -3.32 12.67 8.65
N ASN A 131 -4.05 12.23 9.68
CA ASN A 131 -4.41 13.08 10.80
C ASN A 131 -3.20 13.47 11.66
N GLU A 132 -3.21 14.70 12.15
CA GLU A 132 -2.23 15.18 13.12
C GLU A 132 -2.33 14.38 14.43
N GLY A 133 -1.18 14.03 15.02
CA GLY A 133 -1.11 13.21 16.23
C GLY A 133 -1.29 11.69 16.03
N GLY A 134 -1.43 11.22 14.79
CA GLY A 134 -1.50 9.79 14.48
C GLY A 134 -0.22 9.03 14.86
N LEU A 135 -0.36 7.82 15.43
CA LEU A 135 0.75 7.08 16.04
C LEU A 135 1.71 6.43 15.03
N LEU A 136 1.28 6.35 13.77
CA LEU A 136 2.11 5.79 12.69
C LEU A 136 2.77 6.88 11.84
N ARG A 137 2.36 8.14 11.95
CA ARG A 137 2.84 9.22 11.07
C ARG A 137 4.35 9.32 11.02
N GLU A 138 5.03 9.46 12.16
CA GLU A 138 6.50 9.59 12.20
C GLU A 138 7.22 8.34 11.70
N ARG A 139 6.70 7.15 12.03
CA ARG A 139 7.24 5.87 11.55
C ARG A 139 7.15 5.76 10.03
N MET A 140 6.04 6.23 9.47
CA MET A 140 5.77 6.22 8.04
C MET A 140 6.61 7.25 7.28
N LEU A 141 6.79 8.45 7.84
CA LEU A 141 7.63 9.48 7.24
C LEU A 141 9.08 9.00 7.03
N LYS A 142 9.61 8.23 7.98
CA LYS A 142 10.96 7.61 7.87
C LYS A 142 11.07 6.53 6.79
N ARG A 143 9.93 6.05 6.27
CA ARG A 143 9.84 4.97 5.27
C ARG A 143 9.29 5.47 3.94
N LEU A 144 9.19 6.78 3.74
CA LEU A 144 8.80 7.33 2.46
C LEU A 144 9.84 6.95 1.39
N PRO A 145 9.39 6.43 0.23
CA PRO A 145 10.28 6.04 -0.85
C PRO A 145 10.66 7.26 -1.69
N VAL A 146 11.45 8.18 -1.10
CA VAL A 146 11.76 9.49 -1.68
C VAL A 146 12.45 9.36 -3.04
N GLU A 147 13.37 8.43 -3.19
CA GLU A 147 14.07 8.19 -4.46
C GLU A 147 13.11 7.71 -5.55
N GLN A 148 12.20 6.79 -5.22
CA GLN A 148 11.21 6.27 -6.18
C GLN A 148 10.19 7.36 -6.56
N LEU A 149 9.77 8.20 -5.61
CA LEU A 149 8.93 9.37 -5.88
C LEU A 149 9.60 10.33 -6.86
N GLN A 150 10.89 10.62 -6.66
CA GLN A 150 11.67 11.48 -7.55
C GLN A 150 11.83 10.86 -8.94
N ARG A 151 12.14 9.55 -9.02
CA ARG A 151 12.26 8.83 -10.30
C ARG A 151 10.94 8.82 -11.08
N PHE A 152 9.83 8.57 -10.40
CA PHE A 152 8.50 8.62 -11.00
C PHE A 152 8.20 10.01 -11.57
N ALA A 153 8.40 11.07 -10.77
CA ALA A 153 8.22 12.44 -11.25
C ALA A 153 9.14 12.79 -12.42
N ALA A 154 10.40 12.33 -12.41
CA ALA A 154 11.36 12.56 -13.49
C ALA A 154 10.92 11.90 -14.80
N ARG A 155 10.43 10.66 -14.76
CA ARG A 155 9.91 9.92 -15.92
C ARG A 155 8.66 10.58 -16.51
N VAL A 156 7.75 11.05 -15.66
CA VAL A 156 6.57 11.82 -16.09
C VAL A 156 7.02 13.14 -16.73
N GLY A 157 7.97 13.85 -16.12
CA GLY A 157 8.52 15.09 -16.66
C GLY A 157 9.24 14.92 -18.00
N GLU A 158 9.90 13.79 -18.23
CA GLU A 158 10.49 13.45 -19.53
C GLU A 158 9.40 13.21 -20.59
N ALA A 159 8.35 12.48 -20.25
CA ALA A 159 7.21 12.28 -21.14
C ALA A 159 6.48 13.59 -21.48
N GLN A 160 6.43 14.55 -20.55
CA GLN A 160 5.91 15.91 -20.80
C GLN A 160 6.79 16.68 -21.79
N ARG A 161 8.12 16.66 -21.62
CA ARG A 161 9.06 17.32 -22.56
C ARG A 161 8.95 16.78 -23.98
N ASN A 162 8.65 15.48 -24.11
CA ASN A 162 8.49 14.81 -25.40
C ASN A 162 7.05 14.92 -25.96
N GLY A 163 6.15 15.62 -25.28
CA GLY A 163 4.76 15.84 -25.70
C GLY A 163 3.85 14.61 -25.58
N ALA A 164 4.27 13.57 -24.86
CA ALA A 164 3.51 12.33 -24.66
C ALA A 164 2.52 12.40 -23.48
N VAL A 165 2.76 13.33 -22.53
CA VAL A 165 1.90 13.57 -21.35
C VAL A 165 1.52 15.04 -21.27
N ASN A 166 0.33 15.32 -20.73
CA ASN A 166 -0.16 16.66 -20.44
C ASN A 166 0.87 17.50 -19.65
N ALA A 167 1.34 18.60 -20.26
CA ALA A 167 2.33 19.50 -19.68
C ALA A 167 1.76 20.40 -18.55
N GLU A 168 0.44 20.50 -18.41
CA GLU A 168 -0.20 21.26 -17.32
C GLU A 168 -0.22 20.51 -15.99
N LEU A 169 0.12 19.22 -15.98
CA LEU A 169 0.21 18.44 -14.75
C LEU A 169 1.53 18.71 -14.02
N GLU A 170 1.44 18.91 -12.71
CA GLU A 170 2.62 18.93 -11.85
C GLU A 170 3.08 17.49 -11.57
N ALA A 171 4.16 17.05 -12.23
CA ALA A 171 4.67 15.69 -12.10
C ALA A 171 4.91 15.23 -10.64
N PRO A 172 5.45 16.08 -9.72
CA PRO A 172 5.61 15.69 -8.31
C PRO A 172 4.29 15.45 -7.56
N LEU A 173 3.19 16.08 -7.99
CA LEU A 173 1.88 15.95 -7.34
C LEU A 173 1.08 14.74 -7.83
N LEU A 174 1.49 14.13 -8.93
CA LEU A 174 0.73 13.06 -9.58
C LEU A 174 0.59 11.84 -8.66
N PHE A 175 1.65 11.40 -7.98
CA PHE A 175 1.55 10.27 -7.04
C PHE A 175 0.61 10.57 -5.87
N ILE A 176 0.74 11.75 -5.25
CA ILE A 176 -0.10 12.11 -4.10
C ILE A 176 -1.57 12.16 -4.53
N SER A 177 -1.84 12.67 -5.74
CA SER A 177 -3.18 12.65 -6.35
C SER A 177 -3.69 11.22 -6.55
N ILE A 178 -2.88 10.32 -7.14
CA ILE A 178 -3.23 8.90 -7.31
C ILE A 178 -3.53 8.26 -5.95
N LEU A 179 -2.63 8.43 -4.98
CA LEU A 179 -2.77 7.87 -3.64
C LEU A 179 -4.07 8.34 -2.99
N ALA A 180 -4.39 9.64 -3.07
CA ALA A 180 -5.63 10.19 -2.53
C ALA A 180 -6.87 9.64 -3.23
N LEU A 181 -6.88 9.58 -4.57
CA LEU A 181 -7.99 9.06 -5.37
C LEU A 181 -8.29 7.58 -5.10
N VAL A 182 -7.28 6.78 -4.71
CA VAL A 182 -7.46 5.38 -4.33
C VAL A 182 -7.80 5.24 -2.85
N MET A 183 -7.00 5.82 -1.96
CA MET A 183 -7.07 5.56 -0.53
C MET A 183 -8.25 6.26 0.14
N LEU A 184 -8.52 7.53 -0.18
CA LEU A 184 -9.50 8.32 0.54
C LEU A 184 -10.94 7.81 0.35
N PRO A 185 -11.42 7.49 -0.87
CA PRO A 185 -12.77 6.96 -1.05
C PRO A 185 -12.96 5.59 -0.35
N LEU A 186 -11.92 4.75 -0.34
CA LEU A 186 -11.96 3.48 0.38
C LEU A 186 -11.98 3.68 1.90
N ALA A 187 -11.15 4.59 2.42
CA ALA A 187 -11.07 4.92 3.84
C ALA A 187 -12.38 5.51 4.38
N THR A 188 -13.07 6.29 3.55
CA THR A 188 -14.33 6.97 3.90
C THR A 188 -15.57 6.22 3.43
N SER A 189 -15.43 5.01 2.88
CA SER A 189 -16.53 4.23 2.31
C SER A 189 -17.73 4.06 3.24
N LYS A 190 -17.50 3.82 4.54
CA LYS A 190 -18.56 3.71 5.57
C LYS A 190 -19.35 5.01 5.76
N LEU A 191 -18.69 6.17 5.67
CA LEU A 191 -19.34 7.48 5.80
C LEU A 191 -20.32 7.70 4.64
N TRP A 192 -19.89 7.42 3.41
CA TRP A 192 -20.74 7.58 2.22
C TRP A 192 -21.92 6.61 2.22
N GLN A 193 -21.71 5.35 2.63
CA GLN A 193 -22.79 4.36 2.75
C GLN A 193 -23.87 4.76 3.77
N SER A 194 -23.49 5.48 4.83
CA SER A 194 -24.46 5.97 5.82
C SER A 194 -25.29 7.16 5.33
N THR A 195 -24.88 7.79 4.22
CA THR A 195 -25.56 8.96 3.66
C THR A 195 -26.63 8.52 2.65
N ARG A 196 -27.89 8.86 2.92
CA ARG A 196 -29.03 8.46 2.08
C ARG A 196 -28.88 8.99 0.65
N GLY A 197 -29.01 8.11 -0.35
CA GLY A 197 -28.96 8.47 -1.78
C GLY A 197 -27.57 8.38 -2.42
N PHE A 198 -26.49 8.16 -1.65
CA PHE A 198 -25.17 7.91 -2.20
C PHE A 198 -24.96 6.42 -2.52
N PRO A 199 -24.44 6.07 -3.72
CA PRO A 199 -24.16 4.70 -4.06
C PRO A 199 -23.00 4.16 -3.22
N LYS A 200 -23.03 2.85 -2.95
CA LYS A 200 -21.90 2.14 -2.36
C LYS A 200 -20.70 2.27 -3.30
N ILE A 201 -19.55 2.67 -2.74
CA ILE A 201 -18.29 2.72 -3.48
C ILE A 201 -17.79 1.28 -3.65
N GLU A 202 -18.13 0.67 -4.77
CA GLU A 202 -17.58 -0.63 -5.15
C GLU A 202 -16.15 -0.45 -5.65
N ARG A 203 -15.25 -1.32 -5.18
CA ARG A 203 -13.82 -1.24 -5.47
C ARG A 203 -13.52 -1.24 -6.96
N GLU A 204 -14.12 -2.17 -7.71
CA GLU A 204 -13.90 -2.27 -9.15
C GLU A 204 -14.41 -1.04 -9.90
N ALA A 205 -15.53 -0.45 -9.45
CA ALA A 205 -16.06 0.78 -10.02
C ALA A 205 -15.11 1.95 -9.75
N LEU A 206 -14.57 2.04 -8.53
CA LEU A 206 -13.56 3.03 -8.17
C LEU A 206 -12.29 2.86 -9.01
N GLN A 207 -11.79 1.65 -9.20
CA GLN A 207 -10.60 1.38 -10.02
C GLN A 207 -10.81 1.82 -11.46
N ARG A 208 -11.93 1.42 -12.10
CA ARG A 208 -12.28 1.87 -13.45
C ARG A 208 -12.37 3.39 -13.53
N HIS A 209 -12.97 4.02 -12.52
CA HIS A 209 -13.12 5.48 -12.47
C HIS A 209 -11.77 6.21 -12.35
N VAL A 210 -10.90 5.78 -11.44
CA VAL A 210 -9.57 6.39 -11.23
C VAL A 210 -8.69 6.23 -12.47
N SER A 211 -8.64 5.03 -13.07
CA SER A 211 -7.93 4.81 -14.34
C SER A 211 -8.49 5.69 -15.46
N ALA A 212 -9.81 5.80 -15.60
CA ALA A 212 -10.42 6.65 -16.63
C ALA A 212 -10.10 8.14 -16.44
N LEU A 213 -10.17 8.64 -15.19
CA LEU A 213 -9.82 10.03 -14.86
C LEU A 213 -8.36 10.33 -15.21
N LEU A 214 -7.42 9.49 -14.75
CA LEU A 214 -6.00 9.74 -14.94
C LEU A 214 -5.58 9.54 -16.39
N ARG A 215 -6.13 8.56 -17.10
CA ARG A 215 -5.92 8.40 -18.54
C ARG A 215 -6.39 9.63 -19.32
N ALA A 216 -7.51 10.23 -18.95
CA ALA A 216 -7.97 11.46 -19.56
C ALA A 216 -7.04 12.64 -19.21
N ALA A 217 -6.63 12.76 -17.95
CA ALA A 217 -5.76 13.84 -17.48
C ALA A 217 -4.36 13.81 -18.11
N LEU A 218 -3.81 12.62 -18.37
CA LEU A 218 -2.47 12.45 -18.96
C LEU A 218 -2.44 12.75 -20.46
N ARG A 219 -3.58 12.83 -21.16
CA ARG A 219 -3.59 13.11 -22.60
C ARG A 219 -2.97 14.48 -22.89
N PRO A 220 -2.05 14.60 -23.84
CA PRO A 220 -1.52 15.90 -24.26
C PRO A 220 -2.66 16.81 -24.72
N ALA A 221 -2.56 18.11 -24.44
CA ALA A 221 -3.48 19.08 -25.01
C ALA A 221 -3.45 19.00 -26.56
N PRO A 222 -4.59 19.13 -27.25
CA PRO A 222 -4.61 19.20 -28.70
C PRO A 222 -3.65 20.28 -29.19
N GLN A 223 -2.78 19.94 -30.16
CA GLN A 223 -1.84 20.89 -30.78
C GLN A 223 -2.58 21.92 -31.65
N GLU A 224 -3.43 22.77 -31.08
CA GLU A 224 -4.03 23.88 -31.82
C GLU A 224 -3.20 25.16 -31.64
N LYS A 225 -2.56 25.56 -32.76
CA LYS A 225 -2.00 26.90 -33.07
C LYS A 225 -0.67 27.32 -32.43
N ARG A 226 0.39 26.55 -32.65
CA ARG A 226 1.76 27.13 -32.72
C ARG A 226 2.14 27.63 -34.13
N ALA A 227 1.30 27.40 -35.14
CA ALA A 227 1.52 27.80 -36.53
C ALA A 227 0.98 29.19 -36.92
N ALA A 228 0.34 29.93 -35.99
CA ALA A 228 -0.26 31.24 -36.30
C ALA A 228 0.66 32.44 -36.03
N SER A 229 1.83 32.24 -35.40
CA SER A 229 2.73 33.35 -35.02
C SER A 229 3.93 33.54 -35.96
N SER A 230 4.08 32.76 -37.04
CA SER A 230 5.22 32.87 -37.97
C SER A 230 4.85 33.43 -39.36
N LYS A 231 3.63 33.97 -39.55
CA LYS A 231 3.19 34.56 -40.84
C LYS A 231 2.84 36.06 -40.75
N GLY A 232 3.20 36.74 -39.66
CA GLY A 232 2.85 38.15 -39.44
C GLY A 232 3.89 39.19 -39.89
N ASP A 233 5.18 38.86 -39.91
CA ASP A 233 6.25 39.82 -40.19
C ASP A 233 6.88 39.57 -41.58
N ALA A 234 6.09 39.74 -42.63
CA ALA A 234 6.58 39.91 -43.99
C ALA A 234 5.51 40.59 -44.83
N SER A 235 5.27 41.88 -44.59
CA SER A 235 4.64 42.80 -45.55
C SER A 235 5.06 44.23 -45.21
#